data_AF-A0A7C3GWM5-F1
#
_entry.id   AF-A0A7C3GWM5-F1
#
_cell.length_a   1.000
_cell.length_b   1.000
_cell.length_c   1.000
_cell.angle_alpha   90.00
_cell.angle_beta   90.00
_cell.angle_gamma   90.00
#
_symmetry.space_group_name_H-M   'P 1'
#
loop_
_entity.id
_entity.type
_entity.pdbx_description
1 polymer ?
#
loop_
_entity_poly.entity_id
_entity_poly.type
_entity_poly.pdbx_seq_one_letter_code
_entity_poly.pdbx_strand_id
1 'polypeptide(L)'
;PMTSFYGAGGDLDQEVADMVTYLQSIAVKKEELTPAMAFETACGRCHAIHYPYVVDGKGHPAWTQIGEKPTFKHKQDELAFETKVLDYQDALRKYMGTLPPDLSMYIRSRGEHYIKTFVENPQNYLKGTAMPRVGVNAEAAEKVIEHLENVGDSKRHMREEVGKNVMIYIFIFAIFAILWKKEVWRDLH
;
A
#
# COMPACT_ATOMS: atom_id res chain seq x y z
N PRO A 1 -5.37 14.10 -22.51
CA PRO A 1 -6.85 14.08 -22.68
C PRO A 1 -7.32 12.75 -23.30
N MET A 2 -8.19 12.00 -22.61
CA MET A 2 -8.85 10.87 -23.26
C MET A 2 -9.71 11.38 -24.42
N THR A 3 -9.78 10.61 -25.51
CA THR A 3 -10.67 10.90 -26.64
C THR A 3 -12.12 10.93 -26.15
N SER A 4 -12.90 11.94 -26.54
CA SER A 4 -14.32 12.00 -26.24
C SER A 4 -15.03 10.74 -26.75
N PHE A 5 -15.97 10.21 -25.96
CA PHE A 5 -16.83 9.12 -26.40
C PHE A 5 -17.83 9.67 -27.42
N TYR A 6 -17.79 9.16 -28.65
CA TYR A 6 -18.61 9.65 -29.76
C TYR A 6 -19.92 8.87 -29.95
N GLY A 7 -20.21 7.90 -29.06
CA GLY A 7 -21.40 7.06 -29.13
C GLY A 7 -21.34 5.94 -30.18
N ALA A 8 -22.27 5.00 -30.10
CA ALA A 8 -22.48 3.89 -31.05
C ALA A 8 -23.62 4.18 -32.04
N GLY A 9 -24.15 5.41 -32.05
CA GLY A 9 -25.20 5.86 -32.97
C GLY A 9 -26.62 5.84 -32.39
N GLY A 10 -26.79 5.52 -31.10
CA GLY A 10 -28.03 5.64 -30.34
C GLY A 10 -28.08 6.90 -29.48
N ASP A 11 -28.92 6.86 -28.44
CA ASP A 11 -28.99 7.92 -27.42
C ASP A 11 -27.72 7.86 -26.55
N LEU A 12 -26.91 8.91 -26.62
CA LEU A 12 -25.62 9.01 -25.93
C LEU A 12 -25.77 8.89 -24.41
N ASP A 13 -26.85 9.43 -23.83
CA ASP A 13 -27.06 9.37 -22.38
C ASP A 13 -27.38 7.95 -21.92
N GLN A 14 -28.18 7.22 -22.71
CA GLN A 14 -28.49 5.82 -22.45
C GLN A 14 -27.27 4.92 -22.64
N GLU A 15 -26.49 5.14 -23.70
CA GLU A 15 -25.25 4.39 -23.94
C GLU A 15 -24.24 4.58 -22.80
N VAL A 16 -24.09 5.81 -22.30
CA VAL A 16 -23.24 6.09 -21.12
C VAL A 16 -23.80 5.40 -19.88
N ALA A 17 -25.12 5.44 -19.65
CA ALA A 17 -25.75 4.75 -18.52
C ALA A 17 -25.54 3.22 -18.57
N ASP A 18 -25.66 2.62 -19.75
CA ASP A 18 -25.46 1.19 -19.98
C ASP A 18 -23.99 0.80 -19.75
N MET A 19 -23.05 1.62 -20.24
CA MET A 19 -21.62 1.44 -19.96
C MET A 19 -21.31 1.53 -18.46
N VAL A 20 -21.86 2.53 -17.77
CA VAL A 20 -21.67 2.68 -16.31
C VAL A 20 -22.26 1.49 -15.57
N THR A 21 -23.47 1.05 -15.95
CA THR A 21 -24.13 -0.11 -15.34
C THR A 21 -23.33 -1.39 -15.57
N TYR A 22 -22.83 -1.60 -16.78
CA TYR A 22 -21.98 -2.74 -17.10
C TYR A 22 -20.68 -2.72 -16.27
N LEU A 23 -19.97 -1.58 -16.25
CA LEU A 23 -18.74 -1.41 -15.47
C LEU A 23 -19.00 -1.63 -13.97
N GLN A 24 -20.12 -1.15 -13.43
CA GLN A 24 -20.53 -1.41 -12.04
C GLN A 24 -20.83 -2.89 -11.79
N SER A 25 -21.42 -3.59 -12.76
CA SER A 25 -21.77 -5.02 -12.61
C SER A 25 -20.56 -5.95 -12.63
N ILE A 26 -19.49 -5.57 -13.34
CA ILE A 26 -18.22 -6.32 -13.37
C ILE A 26 -17.22 -5.83 -12.32
N ALA A 27 -17.48 -4.70 -11.68
CA ALA A 27 -16.61 -4.17 -10.64
C ALA A 27 -16.55 -5.15 -9.47
N VAL A 28 -15.37 -5.27 -8.87
CA VAL A 28 -15.18 -6.07 -7.66
C VAL A 28 -16.13 -5.56 -6.59
N LYS A 29 -16.92 -6.47 -6.03
CA LYS A 29 -17.85 -6.15 -4.95
C LYS A 29 -17.07 -5.65 -3.73
N LYS A 30 -17.67 -4.75 -2.97
CA LYS A 30 -17.01 -4.09 -1.83
C LYS A 30 -16.48 -5.09 -0.81
N GLU A 31 -17.22 -6.17 -0.58
CA GLU A 31 -16.90 -7.21 0.40
C GLU A 31 -15.73 -8.10 -0.02
N GLU A 32 -15.43 -8.12 -1.33
CA GLU A 32 -14.35 -8.92 -1.93
C GLU A 32 -13.08 -8.08 -2.16
N LEU A 33 -13.13 -6.77 -1.93
CA LEU A 33 -12.00 -5.87 -2.14
C LEU A 33 -10.93 -6.06 -1.06
N THR A 34 -9.84 -6.74 -1.45
CA THR A 34 -8.68 -6.90 -0.57
C THR A 34 -7.74 -5.68 -0.62
N PRO A 35 -6.92 -5.45 0.44
CA PRO A 35 -5.90 -4.41 0.43
C PRO A 35 -4.95 -4.48 -0.76
N ALA A 36 -4.48 -5.70 -1.11
CA ALA A 36 -3.61 -5.92 -2.25
C ALA A 36 -4.29 -5.54 -3.57
N MET A 37 -5.52 -6.01 -3.82
CA MET A 37 -6.25 -5.67 -5.03
C MET A 37 -6.49 -4.15 -5.18
N ALA A 38 -6.81 -3.46 -4.08
CA ALA A 38 -6.97 -2.02 -4.08
C ALA A 38 -5.67 -1.30 -4.47
N PHE A 39 -4.53 -1.72 -3.90
CA PHE A 39 -3.22 -1.18 -4.23
C PHE A 39 -2.81 -1.47 -5.68
N GLU A 40 -2.95 -2.71 -6.14
CA GLU A 40 -2.53 -3.12 -7.48
C GLU A 40 -3.28 -2.33 -8.56
N THR A 41 -4.58 -2.14 -8.36
CA THR A 41 -5.45 -1.42 -9.29
C THR A 41 -5.16 0.08 -9.32
N ALA A 42 -4.95 0.70 -8.14
CA ALA A 42 -4.80 2.16 -8.04
C ALA A 42 -3.35 2.65 -8.16
N CYS A 43 -2.40 1.90 -7.62
CA CYS A 43 -1.01 2.32 -7.43
C CYS A 43 -0.01 1.42 -8.16
N GLY A 44 -0.31 0.12 -8.28
CA GLY A 44 0.65 -0.91 -8.69
C GLY A 44 1.22 -0.77 -10.10
N ARG A 45 0.55 -0.06 -11.00
CA ARG A 45 1.06 0.21 -12.36
C ARG A 45 2.15 1.28 -12.41
N CYS A 46 2.29 2.09 -11.36
CA CYS A 46 3.22 3.21 -11.33
C CYS A 46 4.29 3.02 -10.25
N HIS A 47 3.89 2.49 -9.11
CA HIS A 47 4.72 2.34 -7.93
C HIS A 47 5.19 0.90 -7.75
N ALA A 48 6.45 0.75 -7.35
CA ALA A 48 7.01 -0.54 -6.93
C ALA A 48 6.89 -0.73 -5.40
N ILE A 49 6.99 -1.99 -4.99
CA ILE A 49 7.29 -2.41 -3.62
C ILE A 49 8.46 -3.37 -3.73
N HIS A 50 9.68 -2.86 -3.63
CA HIS A 50 10.89 -3.65 -3.88
C HIS A 50 11.16 -4.72 -2.81
N TYR A 51 10.62 -4.56 -1.60
CA TYR A 51 10.86 -5.50 -0.52
C TYR A 51 9.73 -6.52 -0.38
N PRO A 52 10.04 -7.84 -0.33
CA PRO A 52 9.06 -8.83 0.06
C PRO A 52 8.64 -8.58 1.51
N TYR A 53 7.39 -8.90 1.81
CA TYR A 53 6.78 -8.65 3.11
C TYR A 53 5.97 -9.87 3.55
N VAL A 54 5.53 -9.87 4.80
CA VAL A 54 4.75 -10.98 5.38
C VAL A 54 3.47 -10.42 5.94
N VAL A 55 2.34 -11.07 5.64
CA VAL A 55 1.04 -10.76 6.24
C VAL A 55 0.45 -12.08 6.70
N ASP A 56 0.00 -12.14 7.96
CA ASP A 56 -0.60 -13.35 8.54
C ASP A 56 0.24 -14.62 8.37
N GLY A 57 1.57 -14.48 8.48
CA GLY A 57 2.52 -15.59 8.32
C GLY A 57 2.75 -16.05 6.88
N LYS A 58 2.12 -15.42 5.89
CA LYS A 58 2.33 -15.69 4.46
C LYS A 58 3.32 -14.68 3.87
N GLY A 59 4.32 -15.18 3.17
CA GLY A 59 5.28 -14.35 2.43
C GLY A 59 4.67 -13.85 1.13
N HIS A 60 4.79 -12.54 0.90
CA HIS A 60 4.40 -11.87 -0.34
C HIS A 60 5.67 -11.43 -1.08
N PRO A 61 5.77 -11.69 -2.40
CA PRO A 61 6.92 -11.28 -3.18
C PRO A 61 6.99 -9.76 -3.33
N ALA A 62 8.12 -9.28 -3.82
CA ALA A 62 8.24 -7.88 -4.23
C ALA A 62 7.29 -7.57 -5.40
N TRP A 63 6.74 -6.36 -5.43
CA TRP A 63 5.91 -5.86 -6.51
C TRP A 63 6.69 -4.93 -7.43
N THR A 64 6.52 -5.10 -8.74
CA THR A 64 7.04 -4.21 -9.78
C THR A 64 5.88 -3.59 -10.55
N GLN A 65 6.15 -2.57 -11.36
CA GLN A 65 5.10 -1.91 -12.16
C GLN A 65 4.39 -2.83 -13.17
N ILE A 66 4.96 -4.02 -13.44
CA ILE A 66 4.41 -5.05 -14.31
C ILE A 66 3.89 -6.28 -13.54
N GLY A 67 3.82 -6.22 -12.21
CA GLY A 67 3.31 -7.27 -11.34
C GLY A 67 4.33 -7.79 -10.32
N GLU A 68 3.98 -8.87 -9.62
CA GLU A 68 4.85 -9.55 -8.67
C GLU A 68 6.16 -10.04 -9.33
N LYS A 69 7.31 -9.84 -8.67
CA LYS A 69 8.59 -10.41 -9.11
C LYS A 69 8.59 -11.91 -8.75
N PRO A 70 8.59 -12.83 -9.73
CA PRO A 70 8.60 -14.25 -9.44
C PRO A 70 9.99 -14.71 -9.02
N THR A 71 10.07 -15.93 -8.48
CA THR A 71 11.35 -16.59 -8.20
C THR A 71 11.87 -17.26 -9.48
N PHE A 72 13.09 -16.93 -9.87
CA PHE A 72 13.72 -17.46 -11.08
C PHE A 72 14.69 -18.61 -10.76
N LYS A 73 14.70 -19.65 -11.60
CA LYS A 73 15.68 -20.75 -11.51
C LYS A 73 17.00 -20.38 -12.19
N HIS A 74 16.92 -19.63 -13.29
CA HIS A 74 18.07 -19.23 -14.08
C HIS A 74 18.24 -17.72 -14.06
N LYS A 75 19.49 -17.25 -14.00
CA LYS A 75 19.80 -15.82 -13.98
C LYS A 75 19.36 -15.13 -15.28
N GLN A 76 19.36 -15.84 -16.40
CA GLN A 76 18.89 -15.34 -17.69
C GLN A 76 17.41 -14.94 -17.63
N ASP A 77 16.57 -15.74 -16.97
CA ASP A 77 15.13 -15.45 -16.86
C ASP A 77 14.88 -14.24 -15.95
N GLU A 78 15.65 -14.13 -14.86
CA GLU A 78 15.59 -12.96 -13.99
C GLU A 78 15.98 -11.69 -14.74
N LEU A 79 17.10 -11.71 -15.46
CA LEU A 79 17.57 -10.57 -16.25
C LEU A 79 16.57 -10.22 -17.36
N ALA A 80 15.96 -11.21 -18.02
CA ALA A 80 14.94 -10.97 -19.02
C ALA A 80 13.68 -10.28 -18.43
N PHE A 81 13.28 -10.66 -17.22
CA PHE A 81 12.22 -9.96 -16.49
C PHE A 81 12.62 -8.55 -16.09
N GLU A 82 13.83 -8.37 -15.54
CA GLU A 82 14.35 -7.05 -15.14
C GLU A 82 14.44 -6.09 -16.32
N THR A 83 14.87 -6.56 -17.50
CA THR A 83 14.83 -5.76 -18.73
C THR A 83 13.40 -5.29 -19.06
N LYS A 84 12.39 -6.16 -18.96
CA LYS A 84 10.99 -5.76 -19.18
C LYS A 84 10.51 -4.72 -18.17
N VAL A 85 10.91 -4.85 -16.90
CA VAL A 85 10.59 -3.86 -15.87
C VAL A 85 11.25 -2.52 -16.21
N LEU A 86 12.53 -2.53 -16.62
CA LEU A 86 13.27 -1.32 -16.98
C LEU A 86 12.67 -0.63 -18.21
N ASP A 87 12.33 -1.39 -19.25
CA ASP A 87 11.65 -0.87 -20.45
C ASP A 87 10.32 -0.19 -20.08
N TYR A 88 9.55 -0.81 -19.17
CA TYR A 88 8.32 -0.21 -18.64
C TYR A 88 8.60 1.06 -17.86
N GLN A 89 9.61 1.06 -16.99
CA GLN A 89 10.00 2.23 -16.19
C GLN A 89 10.47 3.39 -17.08
N ASP A 90 11.17 3.11 -18.18
CA ASP A 90 11.59 4.13 -19.14
C ASP A 90 10.42 4.71 -19.91
N ALA A 91 9.46 3.88 -20.33
CA ALA A 91 8.20 4.35 -20.90
C ALA A 91 7.42 5.22 -19.91
N LEU A 92 7.37 4.80 -18.64
CA LEU A 92 6.70 5.55 -17.57
C LEU A 92 7.40 6.87 -17.27
N ARG A 93 8.73 6.90 -17.19
CA ARG A 93 9.53 8.13 -17.05
C ARG A 93 9.30 9.09 -18.20
N LYS A 94 9.24 8.58 -19.44
CA LYS A 94 8.97 9.40 -20.63
C LYS A 94 7.58 10.03 -20.58
N TYR A 95 6.58 9.30 -20.06
CA TYR A 95 5.21 9.78 -19.95
C TYR A 95 4.99 10.73 -18.75
N MET A 96 5.56 10.40 -17.58
CA MET A 96 5.35 11.10 -16.30
C MET A 96 6.43 12.15 -16.00
N GLY A 97 7.50 12.23 -16.80
CA GLY A 97 8.68 13.07 -16.55
C GLY A 97 9.65 12.51 -15.50
N THR A 98 9.15 11.77 -14.50
CA THR A 98 9.97 11.13 -13.45
C THR A 98 9.44 9.74 -13.14
N LEU A 99 10.32 8.85 -12.66
CA LEU A 99 9.87 7.56 -12.16
C LEU A 99 9.21 7.76 -10.78
N PRO A 100 7.97 7.29 -10.57
CA PRO A 100 7.34 7.33 -9.25
C PRO A 100 8.14 6.55 -8.19
N PRO A 101 8.14 7.01 -6.93
CA PRO A 101 8.94 6.39 -5.87
C PRO A 101 8.46 4.98 -5.51
N ASP A 102 9.35 4.19 -4.96
CA ASP A 102 9.01 2.96 -4.25
C ASP A 102 8.17 3.25 -3.01
N LEU A 103 7.16 2.42 -2.77
CA LEU A 103 6.23 2.62 -1.66
C LEU A 103 6.49 1.69 -0.47
N SER A 104 7.49 0.81 -0.52
CA SER A 104 7.72 -0.19 0.52
C SER A 104 7.79 0.40 1.92
N MET A 105 8.47 1.54 2.09
CA MET A 105 8.65 2.18 3.41
C MET A 105 7.98 3.56 3.49
N TYR A 106 7.14 3.90 2.52
CA TYR A 106 6.64 5.26 2.39
C TYR A 106 5.66 5.62 3.51
N ILE A 107 4.81 4.67 3.92
CA ILE A 107 3.91 4.83 5.07
C ILE A 107 4.68 5.08 6.38
N ARG A 108 5.84 4.46 6.57
CA ARG A 108 6.65 4.61 7.78
C ARG A 108 7.42 5.93 7.80
N SER A 109 7.85 6.40 6.64
CA SER A 109 8.60 7.66 6.53
C SER A 109 7.73 8.91 6.59
N ARG A 110 6.46 8.82 6.16
CA ARG A 110 5.54 9.96 6.08
C ARG A 110 4.35 9.90 7.04
N GLY A 111 3.96 8.71 7.48
CA GLY A 111 2.79 8.48 8.32
C GLY A 111 1.48 8.40 7.53
N GLU A 112 0.49 7.75 8.13
CA GLU A 112 -0.84 7.50 7.54
C GLU A 112 -1.55 8.77 7.07
N HIS A 113 -1.59 9.79 7.93
CA HIS A 113 -2.30 11.03 7.65
C HIS A 113 -1.76 11.75 6.41
N TYR A 114 -0.44 11.78 6.23
CA TYR A 114 0.18 12.34 5.04
C TYR A 114 -0.23 11.57 3.79
N ILE A 115 -0.20 10.24 3.83
CA ILE A 115 -0.56 9.42 2.67
C ILE A 115 -2.03 9.62 2.29
N LYS A 116 -2.94 9.61 3.27
CA LYS A 116 -4.38 9.78 3.03
C LYS A 116 -4.69 11.10 2.30
N THR A 117 -4.14 12.19 2.81
CA THR A 117 -4.33 13.53 2.25
C THR A 117 -3.59 13.72 0.92
N PHE A 118 -2.41 13.11 0.77
CA PHE A 118 -1.64 13.13 -0.47
C PHE A 118 -2.34 12.38 -1.61
N VAL A 119 -2.91 11.20 -1.34
CA VAL A 119 -3.64 10.41 -2.36
C VAL A 119 -4.89 11.13 -2.84
N GLU A 120 -5.58 11.85 -1.95
CA GLU A 120 -6.75 12.64 -2.29
C GLU A 120 -6.40 13.81 -3.22
N ASN A 121 -5.33 14.55 -2.89
CA ASN A 121 -4.85 15.65 -3.70
C ASN A 121 -3.33 15.83 -3.64
N PRO A 122 -2.59 15.18 -4.57
CA PRO A 122 -1.13 15.25 -4.61
C PRO A 122 -0.59 16.68 -4.79
N GLN A 123 -1.35 17.54 -5.47
CA GLN A 123 -0.93 18.91 -5.81
C GLN A 123 -0.85 19.83 -4.58
N ASN A 124 -1.52 19.47 -3.47
CA ASN A 124 -1.44 20.23 -2.22
C ASN A 124 -0.06 20.13 -1.55
N TYR A 125 0.64 19.02 -1.77
CA TYR A 125 1.96 18.75 -1.18
C TYR A 125 3.08 18.96 -2.19
N LEU A 126 2.90 18.47 -3.41
CA LEU A 126 3.88 18.53 -4.49
C LEU A 126 3.27 19.24 -5.70
N LYS A 127 3.38 20.57 -5.73
CA LYS A 127 2.86 21.37 -6.85
C LYS A 127 3.53 20.98 -8.16
N GLY A 128 2.74 20.69 -9.18
CA GLY A 128 3.25 20.25 -10.47
C GLY A 128 3.71 18.79 -10.49
N THR A 129 3.40 18.00 -9.46
CA THR A 129 3.65 16.55 -9.50
C THR A 129 2.88 15.92 -10.67
N ALA A 130 3.53 14.99 -11.36
CA ALA A 130 2.92 14.24 -12.45
C ALA A 130 1.88 13.22 -11.95
N MET A 131 1.85 12.93 -10.64
CA MET A 131 0.91 11.97 -10.07
C MET A 131 -0.54 12.46 -10.23
N PRO A 132 -1.38 11.77 -11.02
CA PRO A 132 -2.78 12.11 -11.16
C PRO A 132 -3.57 11.64 -9.94
N ARG A 133 -4.81 12.11 -9.81
CA ARG A 133 -5.77 11.48 -8.90
C ARG A 133 -6.05 10.07 -9.38
N VAL A 134 -5.77 9.06 -8.55
CA VAL A 134 -5.85 7.63 -8.90
C VAL A 134 -7.24 7.02 -8.73
N GLY A 135 -8.29 7.85 -8.61
CA GLY A 135 -9.69 7.39 -8.63
C GLY A 135 -10.15 6.57 -7.41
N VAL A 136 -9.39 6.54 -6.31
CA VAL A 136 -9.80 5.85 -5.08
C VAL A 136 -10.95 6.59 -4.40
N ASN A 137 -11.98 5.84 -3.99
CA ASN A 137 -12.98 6.31 -3.04
C ASN A 137 -12.46 6.13 -1.60
N ALA A 138 -13.20 6.59 -0.59
CA ALA A 138 -12.74 6.54 0.81
C ALA A 138 -12.42 5.12 1.28
N GLU A 139 -13.26 4.14 0.94
CA GLU A 139 -13.10 2.73 1.33
C GLU A 139 -11.85 2.10 0.66
N ALA A 140 -11.70 2.31 -0.65
CA ALA A 140 -10.53 1.84 -1.39
C ALA A 140 -9.24 2.52 -0.90
N ALA A 141 -9.30 3.80 -0.51
CA ALA A 141 -8.17 4.51 0.06
C ALA A 141 -7.75 3.89 1.41
N GLU A 142 -8.70 3.51 2.27
CA GLU A 142 -8.41 2.78 3.50
C GLU A 142 -7.76 1.43 3.23
N LYS A 143 -8.24 0.68 2.22
CA LYS A 143 -7.61 -0.58 1.78
C LYS A 143 -6.21 -0.40 1.21
N VAL A 144 -5.96 0.68 0.46
CA VAL A 144 -4.61 1.03 -0.01
C VAL A 144 -3.70 1.35 1.17
N ILE A 145 -4.18 2.12 2.15
CA ILE A 145 -3.42 2.44 3.36
C ILE A 145 -3.10 1.16 4.15
N GLU A 146 -4.09 0.29 4.37
CA GLU A 146 -3.92 -1.01 5.03
C GLU A 146 -2.85 -1.85 4.33
N HIS A 147 -2.85 -1.87 2.99
CA HIS A 147 -1.79 -2.54 2.22
C HIS A 147 -0.42 -1.92 2.45
N LEU A 148 -0.31 -0.59 2.39
CA LEU A 148 0.95 0.11 2.61
C LEU A 148 1.49 -0.13 4.03
N GLU A 149 0.63 -0.19 5.04
CA GLU A 149 0.98 -0.56 6.40
C GLU A 149 1.49 -2.01 6.48
N ASN A 150 0.80 -2.96 5.86
CA ASN A 150 1.21 -4.35 5.81
C ASN A 150 2.59 -4.53 5.14
N VAL A 151 2.86 -3.73 4.12
CA VAL A 151 4.14 -3.71 3.40
C VAL A 151 5.24 -3.06 4.21
N GLY A 152 5.00 -1.85 4.75
CA GLY A 152 5.97 -1.10 5.54
C GLY A 152 6.25 -1.76 6.89
N ASP A 153 5.30 -2.54 7.38
CA ASP A 153 5.29 -3.07 8.73
C ASP A 153 4.71 -4.49 8.84
N SER A 154 5.27 -5.41 8.06
CA SER A 154 4.88 -6.83 7.97
C SER A 154 4.69 -7.58 9.30
N LYS A 155 5.39 -7.19 10.36
CA LYS A 155 5.30 -7.85 11.67
C LYS A 155 4.43 -7.09 12.67
N ARG A 156 3.64 -6.12 12.23
CA ARG A 156 2.80 -5.28 13.10
C ARG A 156 1.92 -6.10 14.03
N HIS A 157 1.11 -7.01 13.49
CA HIS A 157 0.20 -7.83 14.29
C HIS A 157 0.92 -8.65 15.36
N MET A 158 2.04 -9.29 14.99
CA MET A 158 2.88 -10.03 15.96
C MET A 158 3.47 -9.11 17.04
N ARG A 159 3.89 -7.89 16.67
CA ARG A 159 4.44 -6.94 17.64
C ARG A 159 3.39 -6.35 18.56
N GLU A 160 2.18 -6.09 18.08
CA GLU A 160 1.08 -5.59 18.91
C GLU A 160 0.65 -6.63 19.94
N GLU A 161 0.52 -7.89 19.52
CA GLU A 161 0.18 -9.02 20.40
C GLU A 161 1.26 -9.24 21.47
N VAL A 162 2.53 -9.35 21.06
CA VAL A 162 3.65 -9.53 21.99
C VAL A 162 3.81 -8.30 22.88
N GLY A 163 3.68 -7.10 22.31
CA GLY A 163 3.81 -5.83 23.02
C GLY A 163 2.81 -5.70 24.18
N LYS A 164 1.54 -6.08 23.96
CA LYS A 164 0.53 -6.08 25.02
C LYS A 164 0.93 -6.99 26.20
N ASN A 165 1.40 -8.20 25.90
CA ASN A 165 1.84 -9.15 26.92
C ASN A 165 3.06 -8.64 27.70
N VAL A 166 4.05 -8.07 26.99
CA VAL A 166 5.26 -7.48 27.60
C VAL A 166 4.90 -6.28 28.49
N MET A 167 3.98 -5.41 28.07
CA MET A 167 3.55 -4.26 28.88
C MET A 167 2.90 -4.69 30.20
N ILE A 168 2.07 -5.73 30.19
CA ILE A 168 1.46 -6.30 31.40
C ILE A 168 2.55 -6.87 32.33
N TYR A 169 3.49 -7.64 31.77
CA TYR A 169 4.60 -8.21 32.55
C TYR A 169 5.45 -7.11 33.21
N ILE A 170 5.84 -6.07 32.46
CA ILE A 170 6.63 -4.95 32.98
C ILE A 170 5.87 -4.22 34.10
N PHE A 171 4.56 -4.02 33.93
CA PHE A 171 3.73 -3.37 34.96
C PHE A 171 3.70 -4.17 36.26
N ILE A 172 3.49 -5.49 36.19
CA ILE A 172 3.50 -6.39 37.36
C ILE A 172 4.89 -6.40 38.01
N PHE A 173 5.94 -6.52 37.20
CA PHE A 173 7.31 -6.53 37.68
C PHE A 173 7.68 -5.19 38.37
N ALA A 174 7.21 -4.06 37.83
CA ALA A 174 7.41 -2.75 38.45
C ALA A 174 6.75 -2.67 39.83
N ILE A 175 5.55 -3.23 40.02
CA ILE A 175 4.90 -3.32 41.33
C ILE A 175 5.77 -4.14 42.30
N PHE A 176 6.22 -5.33 41.89
CA PHE A 176 7.09 -6.15 42.74
C PHE A 176 8.41 -5.46 43.06
N ALA A 177 9.03 -4.78 42.11
CA ALA A 177 10.25 -4.02 42.33
C ALA A 177 10.06 -2.88 43.34
N ILE A 178 8.92 -2.17 43.30
CA ILE A 178 8.59 -1.12 44.27
C ILE A 178 8.36 -1.72 45.66
N LEU A 179 7.62 -2.82 45.77
CA LEU A 179 7.37 -3.51 47.04
C LEU A 179 8.68 -4.06 47.63
N TRP A 180 9.51 -4.70 46.81
CA TRP A 180 10.82 -5.21 47.22
C TRP A 180 11.76 -4.08 47.66
N LYS A 181 11.80 -2.96 46.93
CA LYS A 181 12.56 -1.78 47.36
C LYS A 181 12.10 -1.30 48.74
N LYS A 182 10.78 -1.21 48.98
CA LYS A 182 10.25 -0.79 50.29
C LYS A 182 10.67 -1.74 51.41
N GLU A 183 10.67 -3.04 51.18
CA GLU A 183 11.07 -4.04 52.19
C GLU A 183 12.56 -3.98 52.51
N VAL A 184 13.43 -3.93 51.49
CA VAL A 184 14.90 -3.91 51.69
C VAL A 184 15.38 -2.63 52.37
N TRP A 185 14.73 -1.49 52.08
CA TRP A 185 15.13 -0.19 52.61
C TRP A 185 14.39 0.21 53.88
N ARG A 186 13.58 -0.70 54.46
CA ARG A 186 12.77 -0.43 55.66
C ARG A 186 13.60 0.01 56.86
N ASP A 187 14.81 -0.52 57.00
CA ASP A 187 15.65 -0.29 58.18
C ASP A 187 16.64 0.87 58.00
N LEU A 188 16.65 1.52 56.83
CA LEU A 188 17.55 2.62 56.45
C LEU A 188 16.84 3.99 56.38
N HIS A 189 15.50 4.04 56.45
CA HIS A 189 14.70 5.27 56.52
C HIS A 189 13.56 5.14 57.53
#